data_AF-A0AAT9HJS3-F1
#
_entry.id   AF-A0AAT9HJS3-F1
#
_cell.length_a   1.000
_cell.length_b   1.000
_cell.length_c   1.000
_cell.angle_alpha   90.00
_cell.angle_beta   90.00
_cell.angle_gamma   90.00
#
_symmetry.space_group_name_H-M   'P 1'
#
loop_
_entity.id
_entity.type
_entity.pdbx_description
1 polymer ?
#
loop_
_entity_poly.entity_id
_entity_poly.type
_entity_poly.pdbx_seq_one_letter_code
_entity_poly.pdbx_strand_id
1 'polypeptide(L)'
;MKDASDLSLRLTCPGGGKPPGHILIACHPDGGRGYADGMTDVVDSDELLRRIRRARACAAQEERAWRARGDELGRAEPADPGAARDAEVREVAYGVVLRVLDEILTPGRHTARS
;
A
#
# COMPACT_ATOMS: atom_id res chain seq x y z
N MET A 1 -18.04 -22.80 -29.15
CA MET A 1 -18.28 -22.69 -27.70
C MET A 1 -17.66 -21.38 -27.24
N LYS A 2 -18.55 -20.45 -26.84
CA LYS A 2 -18.36 -19.12 -26.22
C LYS A 2 -17.70 -17.97 -27.01
N ASP A 3 -18.56 -16.97 -27.17
CA ASP A 3 -18.38 -15.60 -27.65
C ASP A 3 -17.46 -14.74 -26.78
N ALA A 4 -16.85 -13.73 -27.42
CA ALA A 4 -16.53 -12.43 -26.85
C ALA A 4 -16.52 -11.45 -28.03
N SER A 5 -17.66 -10.86 -28.39
CA SER A 5 -18.14 -9.58 -27.87
C SER A 5 -17.13 -8.43 -28.08
N ASP A 6 -17.41 -7.67 -29.15
CA ASP A 6 -17.69 -6.23 -29.06
C ASP A 6 -16.50 -5.27 -28.85
N LEU A 7 -15.73 -5.03 -29.92
CA LEU A 7 -14.93 -3.81 -30.09
C LEU A 7 -15.77 -2.76 -30.83
N SER A 8 -16.76 -2.21 -30.14
CA SER A 8 -17.50 -1.01 -30.56
C SER A 8 -16.86 0.24 -29.96
N LEU A 9 -15.75 0.70 -30.55
CA LEU A 9 -15.21 2.03 -30.29
C LEU A 9 -15.83 3.03 -31.26
N ARG A 10 -16.92 3.67 -30.84
CA ARG A 10 -17.30 5.00 -31.33
C ARG A 10 -17.90 5.82 -30.20
N LEU A 11 -17.29 6.97 -29.90
CA LEU A 11 -17.85 8.30 -30.12
C LEU A 11 -17.02 9.34 -29.35
N THR A 12 -16.30 10.19 -30.07
CA THR A 12 -16.37 11.62 -29.75
C THR A 12 -16.13 12.41 -31.02
N CYS A 13 -17.16 13.12 -31.48
CA CYS A 13 -17.10 14.02 -32.62
C CYS A 13 -16.46 15.36 -32.21
N PRO A 14 -15.90 16.11 -33.19
CA PRO A 14 -15.09 17.29 -32.94
C PRO A 14 -15.92 18.60 -33.00
N GLY A 15 -15.38 19.66 -32.39
CA GLY A 15 -15.57 21.04 -32.85
C GLY A 15 -16.35 21.98 -31.92
N GLY A 16 -15.79 23.19 -31.71
CA GLY A 16 -16.51 24.35 -31.20
C GLY A 16 -15.60 25.42 -30.59
N GLY A 17 -15.16 26.41 -31.38
CA GLY A 17 -14.37 27.56 -30.92
C GLY A 17 -15.22 28.75 -30.39
N LYS A 18 -14.81 29.29 -29.21
CA LYS A 18 -14.63 30.68 -28.68
C LYS A 18 -15.59 31.87 -29.05
N PRO A 19 -15.58 33.05 -28.34
CA PRO A 19 -15.75 33.52 -26.91
C PRO A 19 -16.97 34.50 -26.79
N PRO A 20 -16.99 35.59 -25.96
CA PRO A 20 -16.82 35.78 -24.50
C PRO A 20 -18.14 36.23 -23.82
N GLY A 21 -18.25 36.14 -22.50
CA GLY A 21 -19.40 36.68 -21.78
C GLY A 21 -19.12 36.84 -20.30
N HIS A 22 -19.01 38.09 -19.86
CA HIS A 22 -18.72 38.49 -18.51
C HIS A 22 -19.69 37.89 -17.50
N ILE A 23 -19.16 37.19 -16.50
CA ILE A 23 -19.81 37.14 -15.19
C ILE A 23 -18.82 37.77 -14.21
N LEU A 24 -19.06 39.06 -13.96
CA LEU A 24 -18.58 39.72 -12.76
C LEU A 24 -19.20 38.98 -11.57
N ILE A 25 -18.39 38.19 -10.85
CA ILE A 25 -18.65 37.91 -9.44
C ILE A 25 -17.61 38.71 -8.67
N ALA A 26 -18.15 39.57 -7.81
CA ALA A 26 -17.47 40.57 -7.02
C ALA A 26 -16.33 39.99 -6.16
N CYS A 27 -15.37 40.86 -5.87
CA CYS A 27 -14.22 40.61 -5.02
C CYS A 27 -14.60 39.96 -3.68
N HIS A 28 -13.94 38.85 -3.35
CA HIS A 28 -13.39 38.67 -2.00
C HIS A 28 -11.87 38.58 -2.15
N PRO A 29 -11.13 39.65 -1.79
CA PRO A 29 -9.68 39.61 -1.74
C PRO A 29 -9.24 38.96 -0.41
N ASP A 30 -8.22 38.13 -0.51
CA ASP A 30 -7.34 37.64 0.56
C ASP A 30 -7.94 36.93 1.78
N GLY A 31 -7.67 35.62 1.85
CA GLY A 31 -7.69 34.89 3.13
C GLY A 31 -7.92 33.39 3.04
N GLY A 32 -7.23 32.66 2.18
CA GLY A 32 -7.40 31.20 2.12
C GLY A 32 -6.43 30.47 1.20
N ARG A 33 -5.22 30.99 1.03
CA ARG A 33 -4.14 30.30 0.33
C ARG A 33 -3.65 29.17 1.25
N GLY A 34 -4.03 27.93 0.95
CA GLY A 34 -3.31 26.74 1.38
C GLY A 34 -3.91 25.92 2.53
N TYR A 35 -4.93 25.11 2.23
CA TYR A 35 -5.00 23.72 2.71
C TYR A 35 -5.50 22.84 1.56
N ALA A 36 -4.77 22.84 0.45
CA ALA A 36 -4.90 21.80 -0.55
C ALA A 36 -3.88 20.69 -0.22
N ASP A 37 -4.36 19.45 -0.14
CA ASP A 37 -3.59 18.20 -0.29
C ASP A 37 -2.66 17.72 0.86
N GLY A 38 -2.76 18.32 2.05
CA GLY A 38 -1.77 18.09 3.13
C GLY A 38 -2.23 17.34 4.38
N MET A 39 -3.49 16.92 4.50
CA MET A 39 -3.94 16.14 5.65
C MET A 39 -4.46 14.80 5.17
N THR A 40 -3.65 13.76 5.33
CA THR A 40 -4.17 12.40 5.44
C THR A 40 -5.35 12.45 6.40
N ASP A 41 -6.52 11.97 5.94
CA ASP A 41 -7.76 11.98 6.71
C ASP A 41 -7.47 11.60 8.17
N VAL A 42 -7.81 12.50 9.11
CA VAL A 42 -7.45 12.33 10.52
C VAL A 42 -8.15 11.07 11.01
N VAL A 43 -7.37 10.01 11.19
CA VAL A 43 -7.89 8.72 11.64
C VAL A 43 -8.02 8.72 13.15
N ASP A 44 -9.15 8.22 13.64
CA ASP A 44 -9.30 7.93 15.07
C ASP A 44 -8.26 6.89 15.52
N SER A 45 -7.91 6.93 16.80
CA SER A 45 -6.92 6.04 17.40
C SER A 45 -7.27 4.57 17.21
N ASP A 46 -8.57 4.23 17.26
CA ASP A 46 -9.02 2.85 17.04
C ASP A 46 -8.88 2.41 15.59
N GLU A 47 -9.08 3.32 14.64
CA GLU A 47 -8.84 3.09 13.21
C GLU A 47 -7.35 2.83 12.95
N LEU A 48 -6.47 3.66 13.53
CA LEU A 48 -5.03 3.48 13.43
C LEU A 48 -4.60 2.14 14.04
N LEU A 49 -5.08 1.82 15.24
CA LEU A 49 -4.77 0.57 15.93
C LEU A 49 -5.27 -0.65 15.13
N ARG A 50 -6.45 -0.57 14.51
CA ARG A 50 -6.96 -1.63 13.63
C ARG A 50 -6.04 -1.84 12.42
N ARG A 51 -5.58 -0.75 11.78
CA ARG A 51 -4.65 -0.84 10.63
C ARG A 51 -3.33 -1.46 11.02
N ILE A 52 -2.75 -1.06 12.15
CA ILE A 52 -1.49 -1.62 12.67
C ILE A 52 -1.66 -3.11 12.98
N ARG A 53 -2.73 -3.51 13.68
CA ARG A 53 -3.03 -4.92 13.96
C ARG A 53 -3.21 -5.74 12.67
N ARG A 54 -3.88 -5.17 11.66
CA ARG A 54 -4.02 -5.80 10.34
C ARG A 54 -2.67 -5.94 9.63
N ALA A 55 -1.83 -4.91 9.64
CA ALA A 55 -0.49 -4.96 9.07
C ALA A 55 0.37 -6.03 9.74
N ARG A 56 0.28 -6.16 11.06
CA ARG A 56 0.96 -7.22 11.83
C ARG A 56 0.48 -8.61 11.41
N ALA A 57 -0.83 -8.81 11.29
CA ALA A 57 -1.38 -10.08 10.84
C ALA A 57 -0.91 -10.45 9.42
N CYS A 58 -0.87 -9.46 8.52
CA CYS A 58 -0.33 -9.60 7.17
C CYS A 58 1.16 -10.00 7.18
N ALA A 59 2.01 -9.24 7.90
CA ALA A 59 3.44 -9.54 8.01
C ALA A 59 3.70 -10.93 8.61
N ALA A 60 2.89 -11.36 9.58
CA ALA A 60 3.00 -12.69 10.17
C ALA A 60 2.64 -13.80 9.19
N GLN A 61 1.65 -13.56 8.31
CA GLN A 61 1.28 -14.51 7.27
C GLN A 61 2.38 -14.61 6.21
N GLU A 62 2.91 -13.47 5.75
CA GLU A 62 3.99 -13.43 4.78
C GLU A 62 5.27 -14.08 5.31
N GLU A 63 5.68 -13.78 6.55
CA GLU A 63 6.86 -14.39 7.17
C GLU A 63 6.76 -15.93 7.17
N ARG A 64 5.61 -16.49 7.57
CA ARG A 64 5.38 -17.93 7.54
C ARG A 64 5.39 -18.49 6.12
N ALA A 65 4.83 -17.76 5.16
CA ALA A 65 4.80 -18.18 3.76
C ALA A 65 6.20 -18.20 3.15
N TRP A 66 7.06 -17.22 3.47
CA TRP A 66 8.43 -17.17 2.99
C TRP A 66 9.33 -18.21 3.66
N ARG A 67 9.15 -18.45 4.96
CA ARG A 67 9.82 -19.57 5.65
C ARG A 67 9.46 -20.91 5.00
N ALA A 68 8.16 -21.19 4.82
CA ALA A 68 7.71 -22.43 4.19
C ALA A 68 8.26 -22.62 2.78
N ARG A 69 8.31 -21.55 1.98
CA ARG A 69 8.94 -21.58 0.64
C ARG A 69 10.44 -21.84 0.71
N GLY A 70 11.15 -21.23 1.66
CA GLY A 70 12.56 -21.51 1.91
C GLY A 70 12.80 -22.99 2.26
N ASP A 71 11.97 -23.55 3.13
CA ASP A 71 12.03 -24.97 3.53
C ASP A 71 11.71 -25.92 2.36
N GLU A 72 10.81 -25.54 1.45
CA GLU A 72 10.50 -26.30 0.23
C GLU A 72 11.67 -26.26 -0.75
N LEU A 73 12.25 -25.08 -0.98
CA LEU A 73 13.41 -24.89 -1.86
C LEU A 73 14.63 -25.64 -1.33
N GLY A 74 14.90 -25.61 -0.03
CA GLY A 74 16.01 -26.36 0.59
C GLY A 74 15.87 -27.89 0.48
N ARG A 75 14.66 -28.41 0.25
CA ARG A 75 14.40 -29.84 0.06
C ARG A 75 14.41 -30.28 -1.41
N ALA A 76 14.37 -29.35 -2.37
CA ALA A 76 14.33 -29.66 -3.79
C ALA A 76 15.76 -29.71 -4.39
N GLU A 77 16.04 -30.73 -5.21
CA GLU A 77 17.29 -30.87 -5.96
C GLU A 77 17.03 -30.74 -7.48
N PRO A 78 17.78 -29.89 -8.23
CA PRO A 78 18.59 -28.76 -7.77
C PRO A 78 17.72 -27.49 -7.69
N ALA A 79 17.60 -26.91 -6.49
CA ALA A 79 16.89 -25.65 -6.29
C ALA A 79 17.69 -24.44 -6.80
N ASP A 80 16.98 -23.44 -7.33
CA ASP A 80 17.57 -22.16 -7.72
C ASP A 80 18.14 -21.43 -6.49
N PRO A 81 19.47 -21.21 -6.41
CA PRO A 81 20.09 -20.52 -5.29
C PRO A 81 19.57 -19.08 -5.12
N GLY A 82 19.16 -18.43 -6.21
CA GLY A 82 18.57 -17.09 -6.18
C GLY A 82 17.23 -17.08 -5.45
N ALA A 83 16.34 -18.02 -5.80
CA ALA A 83 15.05 -18.18 -5.14
C ALA A 83 15.19 -18.50 -3.64
N ALA A 84 16.16 -19.32 -3.26
CA ALA A 84 16.42 -19.64 -1.85
C ALA A 84 16.87 -18.39 -1.07
N ARG A 85 17.76 -17.59 -1.65
CA ARG A 85 18.22 -16.33 -1.04
C ARG A 85 17.09 -15.31 -0.91
N ASP A 86 16.25 -15.18 -1.93
CA ASP A 86 15.10 -14.30 -1.91
C ASP A 86 14.10 -14.68 -0.81
N ALA A 87 13.88 -15.98 -0.59
CA ALA A 87 13.01 -16.46 0.48
C ALA A 87 13.56 -16.10 1.87
N GLU A 88 14.86 -16.30 2.10
CA GLU A 88 15.55 -15.91 3.34
C GLU A 88 15.44 -14.39 3.60
N VAL A 89 15.72 -13.58 2.58
CA VAL A 89 15.66 -12.11 2.71
C VAL A 89 14.24 -11.66 3.06
N ARG A 90 13.21 -12.22 2.41
CA ARG A 90 11.82 -11.87 2.70
C ARG A 90 11.38 -12.34 4.08
N GLU A 91 11.77 -13.54 4.51
CA GLU A 91 11.52 -14.01 5.88
C GLU A 91 12.09 -13.03 6.92
N VAL A 92 13.36 -12.64 6.77
CA VAL A 92 14.01 -11.68 7.68
C VAL A 92 13.32 -10.32 7.65
N ALA A 93 12.96 -9.82 6.46
CA ALA A 93 12.31 -8.53 6.31
C ALA A 93 10.96 -8.48 7.05
N TYR A 94 10.09 -9.48 6.84
CA TYR A 94 8.82 -9.54 7.56
C TYR A 94 9.01 -9.78 9.06
N GLY A 95 10.04 -10.54 9.47
CA GLY A 95 10.42 -10.69 10.87
C GLY A 95 10.83 -9.37 11.55
N VAL A 96 11.54 -8.48 10.85
CA VAL A 96 11.86 -7.13 11.34
C VAL A 96 10.60 -6.29 11.49
N VAL A 97 9.72 -6.29 10.49
CA VAL A 97 8.43 -5.56 10.52
C VAL A 97 7.59 -6.02 11.71
N LEU A 98 7.52 -7.33 11.97
CA LEU A 98 6.81 -7.88 13.12
C LEU A 98 7.36 -7.33 14.44
N ARG A 99 8.69 -7.30 14.62
CA ARG A 99 9.30 -6.74 15.84
C ARG A 99 8.96 -5.25 16.03
N VAL A 100 9.01 -4.47 14.96
CA VAL A 100 8.67 -3.04 15.03
C VAL A 100 7.20 -2.84 15.40
N LEU A 101 6.28 -3.58 14.75
CA LEU A 101 4.85 -3.48 15.06
C LEU A 101 4.52 -3.99 16.45
N ASP A 102 5.22 -5.03 16.93
CA ASP A 102 5.11 -5.54 18.30
C ASP A 102 5.53 -4.50 19.33
N GLU A 103 6.63 -3.79 19.09
CA GLU A 103 7.10 -2.71 19.98
C GLU A 103 6.13 -1.51 19.99
N ILE A 104 5.56 -1.15 18.84
CA ILE A 104 4.53 -0.09 18.75
C ILE A 104 3.28 -0.48 19.55
N LEU A 105 2.83 -1.74 19.43
CA LEU A 105 1.63 -2.23 20.11
C LEU A 105 1.87 -2.56 21.59
N THR A 106 3.10 -2.88 21.95
CA THR A 106 3.49 -3.28 23.30
C THR A 106 4.90 -2.76 23.56
N PRO A 107 5.03 -1.48 23.96
CA PRO A 107 6.33 -0.89 24.24
C PRO A 107 7.09 -1.67 25.33
N GLY A 108 8.38 -1.87 25.14
CA GLY A 108 9.24 -2.66 26.02
C GLY A 108 9.13 -4.18 25.82
N ARG A 109 8.33 -4.67 24.85
CA ARG A 109 8.24 -6.10 24.53
C ARG A 109 9.55 -6.63 23.97
N HIS A 110 10.27 -5.79 23.23
CA HIS A 110 11.60 -6.07 22.75
C HIS A 110 12.60 -5.20 23.50
N THR A 111 12.79 -5.45 24.80
CA THR A 111 13.89 -4.84 25.56
C THR A 111 15.18 -5.06 24.79
N ALA A 112 15.82 -3.96 24.37
CA ALA A 112 17.05 -4.01 23.60
C ALA A 112 18.06 -4.90 24.33
N ARG A 113 18.49 -5.99 23.68
CA ARG A 113 19.81 -6.53 23.95
C ARG A 113 20.79 -5.53 23.30
N SER A 114 21.10 -4.44 24.02
CA SER A 114 22.18 -3.50 23.66
C SER A 114 23.51 -4.06 24.12
#